data_AF-A0A0A8WPL4-F1
#
_entry.id   AF-A0A0A8WPL4-F1
#
_cell.length_a   1.000
_cell.length_b   1.000
_cell.length_c   1.000
_cell.angle_alpha   90.00
_cell.angle_beta   90.00
_cell.angle_gamma   90.00
#
_symmetry.space_group_name_H-M   'P 1'
#
loop_
_entity.id
_entity.type
_entity.pdbx_description
1 polymer ?
#
loop_
_entity_poly.entity_id
_entity_poly.type
_entity_poly.pdbx_seq_one_letter_code
_entity_poly.pdbx_strand_id
1 'polypeptide(L)'
;MNTETIDEAIGKYVNERMKKGKKTASERFLTYAYLKHGGDELAEFMKKVVGLSRYYINFLNIMENPFRGPEVAWFGSMVIVAVFGGYLASQEESRMLGILIVSGTLANAWSLLCAVAKKWLDVGVMIAIYREILELAEKEFNSAT
;
A
#
# COMPACT_ATOMS: atom_id res chain seq x y z
N MET A 1 15.69 10.81 20.33
CA MET A 1 15.70 10.42 18.90
C MET A 1 14.38 10.81 18.23
N ASN A 2 14.43 11.62 17.16
CA ASN A 2 13.25 12.16 16.48
C ASN A 2 12.66 11.13 15.49
N THR A 3 11.33 10.99 15.43
CA THR A 3 10.62 10.02 14.57
C THR A 3 10.95 10.21 13.08
N GLU A 4 11.19 11.46 12.67
CA GLU A 4 11.59 11.82 11.30
C GLU A 4 12.86 11.10 10.83
N THR A 5 13.82 10.88 11.72
CA THR A 5 15.06 10.17 11.35
C THR A 5 14.84 8.69 11.07
N ILE A 6 13.83 8.10 11.72
CA ILE A 6 13.45 6.71 11.52
C ILE A 6 12.64 6.57 10.24
N ASP A 7 11.68 7.47 10.01
CA ASP A 7 10.91 7.50 8.76
C ASP A 7 11.83 7.79 7.56
N GLU A 8 12.85 8.63 7.70
CA GLU A 8 13.87 8.85 6.67
C GLU A 8 14.67 7.56 6.37
N ALA A 9 15.09 6.83 7.41
CA ALA A 9 15.84 5.59 7.25
C ALA A 9 15.00 4.50 6.57
N ILE A 10 13.75 4.34 7.00
CA ILE A 10 12.76 3.44 6.38
C ILE A 10 12.52 3.85 4.93
N GLY A 11 12.29 5.14 4.66
CA GLY A 11 12.07 5.66 3.31
C GLY A 11 13.26 5.42 2.37
N LYS A 12 14.49 5.56 2.88
CA LYS A 12 15.71 5.21 2.13
C LYS A 12 15.77 3.71 1.85
N TYR A 13 15.47 2.85 2.82
CA TYR A 13 15.41 1.40 2.60
C TYR A 13 14.41 1.06 1.49
N VAL A 14 13.17 1.57 1.58
CA VAL A 14 12.10 1.30 0.60
C VAL A 14 12.53 1.71 -0.81
N ASN A 15 13.06 2.92 -0.97
CA ASN A 15 13.51 3.43 -2.28
C ASN A 15 14.67 2.57 -2.85
N GLU A 16 15.64 2.21 -2.01
CA GLU A 16 16.75 1.36 -2.43
C GLU A 16 16.27 -0.06 -2.76
N ARG A 17 15.32 -0.61 -2.00
CA ARG A 17 14.73 -1.93 -2.20
C ARG A 17 14.01 -2.04 -3.54
N MET A 18 13.31 -0.98 -3.94
CA MET A 18 12.61 -0.89 -5.22
C MET A 18 13.56 -0.75 -6.41
N LYS A 19 14.74 -0.15 -6.21
CA LYS A 19 15.71 0.11 -7.31
C LYS A 19 16.80 -0.95 -7.45
N LYS A 20 17.32 -1.46 -6.33
CA LYS A 20 18.54 -2.30 -6.27
C LYS A 20 18.37 -3.61 -5.52
N GLY A 21 17.15 -3.93 -5.06
CA GLY A 21 16.82 -5.20 -4.42
C GLY A 21 17.15 -5.28 -2.93
N LYS A 22 16.76 -6.41 -2.32
CA LYS A 22 16.77 -6.65 -0.87
C LYS A 22 18.16 -6.53 -0.24
N LYS A 23 19.15 -7.20 -0.83
CA LYS A 23 20.51 -7.29 -0.27
C LYS A 23 21.14 -5.91 -0.09
N THR A 24 21.16 -5.11 -1.17
CA THR A 24 21.73 -3.76 -1.18
C THR A 24 21.01 -2.82 -0.21
N ALA A 25 19.67 -2.91 -0.14
CA ALA A 25 18.88 -2.08 0.78
C ALA A 25 19.17 -2.42 2.25
N SER A 26 19.28 -3.72 2.56
CA SER A 26 19.60 -4.23 3.89
C SER A 26 20.98 -3.76 4.36
N GLU A 27 22.01 -3.94 3.52
CA GLU A 27 23.38 -3.53 3.83
C GLU A 27 23.47 -2.01 4.09
N ARG A 28 22.82 -1.21 3.23
CA ARG A 28 22.82 0.26 3.38
C ARG A 28 22.06 0.75 4.60
N PHE A 29 20.95 0.11 4.93
CA PHE A 29 20.18 0.46 6.12
C PHE A 29 20.97 0.16 7.40
N LEU A 30 21.60 -1.01 7.49
CA LEU A 30 22.47 -1.34 8.61
C LEU A 30 23.66 -0.39 8.70
N THR A 31 24.34 -0.14 7.58
CA THR A 31 25.47 0.81 7.53
C THR A 31 25.04 2.19 8.03
N TYR A 32 23.88 2.68 7.59
CA TYR A 32 23.32 3.94 8.08
C TYR A 32 23.06 3.91 9.59
N ALA A 33 22.42 2.84 10.09
CA ALA A 33 22.10 2.70 11.50
C ALA A 33 23.37 2.69 12.37
N TYR A 34 24.36 1.87 12.01
CA TYR A 34 25.64 1.75 12.73
C TYR A 34 26.49 3.04 12.67
N LEU A 35 26.47 3.77 11.55
CA LEU A 35 27.21 5.02 11.42
C LEU A 35 26.56 6.18 12.19
N LYS A 36 25.23 6.19 12.27
CA LYS A 36 24.47 7.30 12.87
C LYS A 36 24.15 7.07 14.34
N HIS A 37 24.06 5.82 14.78
CA HIS A 37 23.70 5.41 16.14
C HIS A 37 24.71 4.36 16.60
N GLY A 38 25.56 4.72 17.57
CA GLY A 38 26.57 3.84 18.14
C GLY A 38 26.18 3.31 19.52
N GLY A 39 26.57 2.07 19.85
CA GLY A 39 26.34 1.48 21.17
C GLY A 39 24.86 1.34 21.53
N ASP A 40 24.48 1.75 22.74
CA ASP A 40 23.12 1.60 23.28
C ASP A 40 22.04 2.35 22.47
N GLU A 41 22.42 3.41 21.73
CA GLU A 41 21.49 4.14 20.86
C GLU A 41 21.04 3.30 19.65
N LEU A 42 21.86 2.35 19.21
CA LEU A 42 21.50 1.44 18.11
C LEU A 42 20.35 0.53 18.51
N ALA A 43 20.40 -0.03 19.73
CA ALA A 43 19.35 -0.88 20.26
C ALA A 43 18.03 -0.10 20.41
N GLU A 44 18.08 1.14 20.89
CA GLU A 44 16.90 2.01 20.96
C GLU A 44 16.37 2.35 19.56
N PHE A 45 17.25 2.62 18.59
CA PHE A 45 16.89 2.86 17.20
C PHE A 45 16.17 1.65 16.59
N MET A 46 16.77 0.46 16.68
CA MET A 46 16.17 -0.78 16.14
C MET A 46 14.82 -1.07 16.80
N LYS A 47 14.70 -0.90 18.12
CA LYS A 47 13.42 -1.08 18.83
C LYS A 47 12.31 -0.17 18.28
N LYS A 48 12.63 1.10 17.96
CA LYS A 48 11.63 2.01 17.38
C LYS A 48 11.32 1.69 15.92
N VAL A 49 12.31 1.25 15.13
CA VAL A 49 12.08 0.73 13.77
C VAL A 49 11.12 -0.46 13.80
N VAL A 50 11.31 -1.40 14.73
CA VAL A 50 10.41 -2.54 14.94
C VAL A 50 8.98 -2.06 15.22
N GLY A 51 8.83 -1.13 16.17
CA GLY A 51 7.53 -0.56 16.53
C GLY A 51 6.81 0.10 15.34
N LEU A 52 7.53 0.95 14.59
CA LEU A 52 6.99 1.65 13.43
C LEU A 52 6.66 0.70 12.27
N SER A 53 7.56 -0.23 11.94
CA SER A 53 7.31 -1.23 10.88
C SER A 53 6.09 -2.07 11.20
N ARG A 54 5.91 -2.50 12.46
CA ARG A 54 4.72 -3.26 12.89
C ARG A 54 3.45 -2.41 12.82
N TYR A 55 3.53 -1.13 13.18
CA TYR A 55 2.43 -0.18 13.02
C TYR A 55 2.03 -0.02 11.54
N TYR A 56 2.99 0.21 10.64
CA TYR A 56 2.72 0.35 9.21
C TYR A 56 2.18 -0.94 8.59
N ILE A 57 2.69 -2.12 8.98
CA ILE A 57 2.14 -3.41 8.55
C ILE A 57 0.67 -3.53 8.96
N ASN A 58 0.35 -3.25 10.23
CA ASN A 58 -1.03 -3.34 10.72
C ASN A 58 -1.96 -2.36 10.00
N PHE A 59 -1.50 -1.13 9.80
CA PHE A 59 -2.24 -0.12 9.03
C PHE A 59 -2.48 -0.58 7.59
N LEU A 60 -1.45 -1.07 6.90
CA LEU A 60 -1.56 -1.56 5.53
C LEU A 60 -2.43 -2.81 5.41
N ASN A 61 -2.41 -3.72 6.38
CA ASN A 61 -3.33 -4.88 6.39
C ASN A 61 -4.80 -4.44 6.48
N ILE A 62 -5.10 -3.33 7.17
CA ILE A 62 -6.46 -2.77 7.19
C ILE A 62 -6.83 -2.21 5.80
N MET A 63 -5.88 -1.55 5.15
CA MET A 63 -6.01 -0.96 3.81
C MET A 63 -5.97 -2.00 2.69
N GLU A 64 -5.48 -3.22 2.97
CA GLU A 64 -5.38 -4.32 2.00
C GLU A 64 -6.76 -4.77 1.54
N ASN A 65 -7.80 -4.62 2.37
CA ASN A 65 -9.15 -4.99 1.98
C ASN A 65 -9.68 -4.04 0.88
N PRO A 66 -9.81 -4.50 -0.38
CA PRO A 66 -10.26 -3.65 -1.48
C PRO A 66 -11.74 -3.24 -1.31
N PHE A 67 -12.46 -3.87 -0.38
CA PHE A 67 -13.88 -3.66 -0.16
C PHE A 67 -14.23 -2.66 0.95
N ARG A 68 -13.25 -2.03 1.61
CA ARG A 68 -13.50 -1.09 2.72
C ARG A 68 -13.32 0.39 2.36
N GLY A 69 -13.03 0.69 1.09
CA GLY A 69 -12.75 2.04 0.62
C GLY A 69 -13.91 2.73 -0.12
N PRO A 70 -13.74 4.04 -0.44
CA PRO A 70 -14.64 4.79 -1.32
C PRO A 70 -14.91 4.11 -2.66
N GLU A 71 -13.99 3.27 -3.13
CA GLU A 71 -14.09 2.52 -4.38
C GLU A 71 -15.31 1.59 -4.39
N VAL A 72 -15.72 1.01 -3.26
CA VAL A 72 -16.94 0.18 -3.17
C VAL A 72 -18.19 1.01 -3.30
N ALA A 73 -18.24 2.18 -2.65
CA ALA A 73 -19.37 3.10 -2.77
C ALA A 73 -19.53 3.59 -4.21
N TRP A 74 -18.40 3.85 -4.88
CA TRP A 74 -18.37 4.21 -6.29
C TRP A 74 -18.85 3.06 -7.19
N PHE A 75 -18.39 1.85 -6.94
CA PHE A 75 -18.87 0.65 -7.65
C PHE A 75 -20.38 0.44 -7.46
N GLY A 76 -20.89 0.58 -6.24
CA GLY A 76 -22.33 0.50 -5.95
C GLY A 76 -23.14 1.53 -6.73
N SER A 77 -22.64 2.77 -6.82
CA SER A 77 -23.26 3.81 -7.65
C SER A 77 -23.31 3.43 -9.13
N MET A 78 -22.24 2.83 -9.66
CA MET A 78 -22.22 2.34 -11.06
C MET A 78 -23.24 1.25 -11.30
N VAL A 79 -23.44 0.32 -10.35
CA VAL A 79 -24.47 -0.73 -10.49
C VAL A 79 -25.86 -0.10 -10.63
N ILE A 80 -26.18 0.91 -9.83
CA ILE A 80 -27.46 1.62 -9.91
C ILE A 80 -27.62 2.30 -11.28
N VAL A 81 -26.58 2.99 -11.75
CA VAL A 81 -26.58 3.67 -13.06
C VAL A 81 -26.71 2.66 -14.21
N ALA A 82 -26.07 1.48 -14.11
CA ALA A 82 -26.19 0.41 -15.10
C ALA A 82 -27.62 -0.14 -15.17
N VAL A 83 -28.28 -0.36 -14.03
CA VAL A 83 -29.68 -0.80 -13.97
C VAL A 83 -30.59 0.24 -14.62
N PHE A 84 -30.40 1.53 -14.30
CA PHE A 84 -31.18 2.60 -14.91
C PHE A 84 -30.93 2.73 -16.42
N GLY A 85 -29.67 2.64 -16.85
CA GLY A 85 -29.32 2.62 -18.27
C GLY A 85 -29.94 1.44 -19.02
N GLY A 86 -29.97 0.25 -18.40
CA GLY A 86 -30.63 -0.94 -18.94
C GLY A 86 -32.14 -0.76 -19.07
N TYR A 87 -32.77 -0.13 -18.08
CA TYR A 87 -34.19 0.24 -18.17
C TYR A 87 -34.45 1.22 -19.33
N LEU A 88 -33.64 2.27 -19.48
CA LEU A 88 -33.75 3.21 -20.61
C LEU A 88 -33.52 2.54 -21.97
N ALA A 89 -32.61 1.57 -22.03
CA ALA A 89 -32.34 0.81 -23.26
C ALA A 89 -33.56 -0.02 -23.71
N SER A 90 -34.44 -0.39 -22.79
CA SER A 90 -35.68 -1.12 -23.09
C SER A 90 -36.78 -0.23 -23.70
N GLN A 91 -36.70 1.09 -23.52
CA GLN A 91 -37.68 2.04 -24.07
C GLN A 91 -37.24 2.53 -25.45
N GLU A 92 -38.12 2.49 -26.45
CA GLU A 92 -37.79 2.88 -27.84
C GLU A 92 -37.29 4.32 -27.95
N GLU A 93 -37.95 5.27 -27.29
CA GLU A 93 -37.60 6.70 -27.35
C GLU A 93 -36.23 7.00 -26.72
N SER A 94 -35.82 6.22 -25.72
CA SER A 94 -34.60 6.45 -24.93
C SER A 94 -33.49 5.41 -25.19
N ARG A 95 -33.69 4.50 -26.15
CA ARG A 95 -32.82 3.33 -26.36
C ARG A 95 -31.35 3.70 -26.52
N MET A 96 -31.07 4.71 -27.34
CA MET A 96 -29.71 5.16 -27.62
C MET A 96 -29.02 5.72 -26.37
N LEU A 97 -29.75 6.50 -25.56
CA LEU A 97 -29.25 7.02 -24.28
C LEU A 97 -28.93 5.88 -23.31
N GLY A 98 -29.81 4.89 -23.20
CA GLY A 98 -29.59 3.69 -22.38
C GLY A 98 -28.31 2.94 -22.77
N ILE A 99 -28.10 2.72 -24.07
CA ILE A 99 -26.89 2.05 -24.58
C ILE A 99 -25.62 2.85 -24.25
N LEU A 100 -25.64 4.18 -24.42
CA LEU A 100 -24.50 5.05 -24.10
C LEU A 100 -24.19 5.03 -22.60
N ILE A 101 -25.21 5.08 -21.74
CA ILE A 101 -25.04 5.03 -20.29
C ILE A 101 -24.46 3.68 -19.87
N VAL A 102 -24.98 2.56 -20.36
CA VAL A 102 -24.49 1.22 -20.01
C VAL A 102 -23.06 1.01 -20.48
N SER A 103 -22.73 1.37 -21.72
CA SER A 103 -21.36 1.23 -22.25
C SER A 103 -20.35 2.09 -21.49
N GLY A 104 -20.70 3.35 -21.19
CA GLY A 104 -19.87 4.22 -20.36
C GLY A 104 -19.71 3.69 -18.93
N THR A 105 -20.76 3.11 -18.35
CA THR A 105 -20.71 2.53 -17.01
C THR A 105 -19.80 1.30 -16.97
N LEU A 106 -19.86 0.43 -17.97
CA LEU A 106 -18.98 -0.74 -18.08
C LEU A 106 -17.51 -0.34 -18.24
N ALA A 107 -17.21 0.66 -19.06
CA ALA A 107 -15.84 1.15 -19.24
C ALA A 107 -15.27 1.71 -17.91
N ASN A 108 -16.08 2.49 -17.19
CA ASN A 108 -15.68 3.03 -15.90
C ASN A 108 -15.54 1.94 -14.82
N ALA A 109 -16.43 0.95 -14.80
CA ALA A 109 -16.35 -0.18 -13.89
C ALA A 109 -15.07 -0.99 -14.12
N TRP A 110 -14.71 -1.24 -15.38
CA TRP A 110 -13.46 -1.90 -15.74
C TRP A 110 -12.23 -1.09 -15.27
N SER A 111 -12.22 0.22 -15.53
CA SER A 111 -11.15 1.10 -15.08
C SER A 111 -10.98 1.08 -13.56
N LEU A 112 -12.09 1.10 -12.81
CA LEU A 112 -12.09 1.02 -11.35
C LEU A 112 -11.50 -0.31 -10.86
N LEU A 113 -11.92 -1.44 -11.45
CA LEU A 113 -11.39 -2.76 -11.10
C LEU A 113 -9.88 -2.85 -11.33
N CYS A 114 -9.39 -2.34 -12.46
CA CYS A 114 -7.95 -2.27 -12.74
C CYS A 114 -7.21 -1.41 -11.71
N ALA A 115 -7.76 -0.25 -11.33
CA ALA A 115 -7.16 0.62 -10.33
C ALA A 115 -7.11 -0.03 -8.94
N VAL A 116 -8.19 -0.68 -8.52
CA VAL A 116 -8.28 -1.42 -7.24
C VAL A 116 -7.29 -2.58 -7.23
N ALA A 117 -7.21 -3.37 -8.31
CA ALA A 117 -6.28 -4.48 -8.41
C ALA A 117 -4.82 -4.02 -8.31
N LYS A 118 -4.47 -2.92 -8.99
CA LYS A 118 -3.13 -2.33 -8.91
C LYS A 118 -2.82 -1.83 -7.49
N LYS A 119 -3.74 -1.10 -6.86
CA LYS A 119 -3.59 -0.61 -5.49
C LYS A 119 -3.41 -1.76 -4.50
N TRP A 120 -4.16 -2.85 -4.68
CA TRP A 120 -4.05 -4.02 -3.82
C TRP A 120 -2.68 -4.70 -3.94
N LEU A 121 -2.17 -4.83 -5.17
CA LEU A 121 -0.81 -5.32 -5.41
C LEU A 121 0.24 -4.41 -4.75
N ASP A 122 0.13 -3.09 -4.94
CA ASP A 122 1.06 -2.11 -4.38
C ASP A 122 1.09 -2.16 -2.84
N VAL A 123 -0.08 -2.30 -2.20
CA VAL A 123 -0.20 -2.49 -0.74
C VAL A 123 0.47 -3.80 -0.30
N GLY A 124 0.24 -4.91 -1.00
CA GLY A 124 0.88 -6.19 -0.71
C GLY A 124 2.40 -6.13 -0.79
N VAL A 125 2.93 -5.46 -1.83
CA VAL A 125 4.38 -5.22 -1.98
C VAL A 125 4.92 -4.41 -0.81
N MET A 126 4.23 -3.32 -0.42
CA MET A 126 4.66 -2.49 0.70
C MET A 126 4.65 -3.27 2.02
N ILE A 127 3.62 -4.09 2.30
CA ILE A 127 3.59 -4.96 3.48
C ILE A 127 4.81 -5.89 3.50
N ALA A 128 5.17 -6.49 2.35
CA ALA A 128 6.34 -7.36 2.25
C ALA A 128 7.64 -6.60 2.57
N ILE A 129 7.80 -5.38 2.06
CA ILE A 129 8.97 -4.53 2.34
C ILE A 129 9.05 -4.18 3.83
N TYR A 130 7.94 -3.78 4.47
CA TYR A 130 7.95 -3.49 5.90
C TYR A 130 8.24 -4.74 6.76
N ARG A 131 7.81 -5.93 6.32
CA ARG A 131 8.19 -7.19 6.99
C ARG A 131 9.68 -7.45 6.87
N GLU A 132 10.30 -7.18 5.73
CA GLU A 132 11.75 -7.30 5.58
C GLU A 132 12.50 -6.36 6.55
N ILE A 133 12.05 -5.11 6.69
CA ILE A 133 12.64 -4.15 7.64
C ILE A 133 12.45 -4.63 9.09
N LEU A 134 11.26 -5.14 9.41
CA LEU A 134 10.94 -5.67 10.73
C LEU A 134 11.88 -6.85 11.09
N GLU A 135 12.00 -7.84 10.21
CA GLU A 135 12.89 -9.00 10.40
C GLU A 135 14.34 -8.57 10.62
N LEU A 136 14.81 -7.60 9.83
CA LEU A 136 16.16 -7.09 9.92
C LEU A 136 16.41 -6.34 11.23
N ALA A 137 15.48 -5.48 11.64
CA ALA A 137 15.58 -4.73 12.89
C ALA A 137 15.44 -5.64 14.13
N GLU A 138 14.56 -6.65 14.11
CA GLU A 138 14.43 -7.63 15.20
C GLU A 138 15.70 -8.46 15.35
N LYS A 139 16.32 -8.88 14.23
CA LYS A 139 17.58 -9.63 14.26
C LYS A 139 18.71 -8.82 14.90
N GLU A 140 18.88 -7.57 14.51
CA GLU A 140 19.92 -6.70 15.08
C GLU A 140 19.64 -6.35 16.54
N PHE A 141 18.40 -6.05 16.90
CA PHE A 141 18.02 -5.79 18.28
C PHE A 141 18.37 -6.96 19.21
N ASN A 142 18.05 -8.19 18.79
CA ASN A 142 18.37 -9.40 19.54
C ASN A 142 19.87 -9.74 19.56
N SER A 143 20.67 -9.19 18.64
CA SER A 143 22.12 -9.40 18.59
C SER A 143 22.90 -8.35 19.40
N ALA A 144 22.29 -7.18 19.62
CA ALA A 144 22.86 -6.06 20.37
C ALA A 144 22.47 -6.04 21.86
N THR A 145 21.57 -6.93 22.29
CA THR A 145 21.11 -7.11 23.69
C THR A 145 21.68 -8.40 24.25
#